data_AF-A0A662K6M8-F1
#
_entry.id   AF-A0A662K6M8-F1
#
_cell.length_a   1.000
_cell.length_b   1.000
_cell.length_c   1.000
_cell.angle_alpha   90.00
_cell.angle_beta   90.00
_cell.angle_gamma   90.00
#
_symmetry.space_group_name_H-M   'P 1'
#
loop_
_entity.id
_entity.type
_entity.pdbx_description
1 polymer ?
#
loop_
_entity_poly.entity_id
_entity_poly.type
_entity_poly.pdbx_seq_one_letter_code
_entity_poly.pdbx_strand_id
1 'polypeptide(L)' 'MKSTPKDISPRDDAFHGSKKRISVEWWYFDAIFENNYSLHIGIRTFSRWGFGFAVPCMEIYKDGKLVSKSSKILPFSSLY' A
#
# COMPACT_ATOMS: atom_id res chain seq x y z
N MET A 1 -25.29 -6.72 -18.96
CA MET A 1 -24.90 -5.29 -19.05
C MET A 1 -23.41 -5.25 -19.31
N LYS A 2 -22.94 -4.68 -20.44
CA LYS A 2 -21.49 -4.49 -20.68
C LYS A 2 -21.06 -3.20 -19.99
N SER A 3 -20.02 -3.24 -19.16
CA SER A 3 -19.43 -2.04 -18.56
C SER A 3 -18.62 -1.28 -19.60
N THR A 4 -18.92 0.00 -19.79
CA THR A 4 -18.06 0.92 -20.55
C THR A 4 -16.83 1.27 -19.71
N PRO A 5 -15.61 1.22 -20.29
CA PRO A 5 -14.40 1.70 -19.62
C PRO A 5 -14.58 3.15 -19.17
N LYS A 6 -14.07 3.48 -17.98
CA LYS A 6 -13.99 4.85 -17.47
C LYS A 6 -12.53 5.22 -17.30
N ASP A 7 -12.22 6.50 -17.51
CA ASP A 7 -10.90 7.02 -17.22
C ASP A 7 -10.59 6.89 -15.73
N ILE A 8 -9.34 6.53 -15.43
CA ILE A 8 -8.83 6.53 -14.06
C ILE A 8 -8.74 7.97 -13.57
N SER A 9 -9.07 8.17 -12.31
CA SER A 9 -8.98 9.45 -11.62
C SER A 9 -8.10 9.32 -10.39
N PRO A 10 -7.57 10.44 -9.84
CA PRO A 10 -6.83 10.41 -8.58
C PRO A 10 -7.60 9.81 -7.40
N ARG A 11 -8.94 9.74 -7.49
CA ARG A 11 -9.78 9.08 -6.48
C ARG A 11 -9.56 7.56 -6.46
N ASP A 12 -9.29 6.95 -7.61
CA ASP A 12 -9.09 5.51 -7.74
C ASP A 12 -7.75 5.05 -7.14
N ASP A 13 -6.81 5.97 -6.93
CA ASP A 13 -5.54 5.76 -6.22
C ASP A 13 -5.60 6.13 -4.73
N ALA A 14 -6.69 6.76 -4.27
CA ALA A 14 -6.86 7.18 -2.88
C ALA A 14 -7.25 5.99 -1.97
N PHE A 15 -7.33 6.22 -0.67
CA PHE A 15 -7.73 5.17 0.28
C PHE A 15 -9.24 4.84 0.20
N HIS A 16 -9.58 3.56 0.03
CA HIS A 16 -10.93 3.01 -0.05
C HIS A 16 -11.35 2.26 1.23
N GLY A 17 -11.19 2.91 2.38
CA GLY A 17 -11.67 2.40 3.65
C GLY A 17 -13.19 2.16 3.69
N SER A 18 -13.65 1.38 4.68
CA SER A 18 -15.09 1.18 4.93
C SER A 18 -15.47 1.48 6.38
N LYS A 19 -16.57 2.22 6.55
CA LYS A 19 -17.18 2.47 7.89
C LYS A 19 -17.90 1.23 8.44
N LYS A 20 -18.27 0.28 7.60
CA LYS A 20 -19.10 -0.89 7.99
C LYS A 20 -18.37 -2.22 7.86
N ARG A 21 -17.44 -2.32 6.92
CA ARG A 21 -16.74 -3.57 6.58
C ARG A 21 -15.26 -3.46 6.92
N ILE A 22 -14.58 -4.60 6.94
CA ILE A 22 -13.12 -4.65 6.91
C ILE A 22 -12.67 -4.21 5.51
N SER A 23 -11.67 -3.33 5.44
CA SER A 23 -10.98 -2.98 4.19
C SER A 23 -9.49 -3.24 4.34
N VAL A 24 -8.90 -3.81 3.28
CA VAL A 24 -7.46 -4.07 3.16
C VAL A 24 -7.03 -3.56 1.79
N GLU A 25 -6.03 -2.70 1.78
CA GLU A 25 -5.47 -2.12 0.55
C GLU A 25 -3.94 -2.13 0.61
N TRP A 26 -3.33 -2.07 -0.55
CA TRP A 26 -1.88 -2.08 -0.70
C TRP A 26 -1.46 -1.24 -1.90
N TRP A 27 -0.68 -0.19 -1.64
CA TRP A 27 0.13 0.48 -2.66
C TRP A 27 1.50 -0.20 -2.70
N TYR A 28 1.84 -0.78 -3.85
CA TYR A 28 3.07 -1.54 -4.05
C TYR A 28 3.88 -0.90 -5.17
N PHE A 29 5.14 -0.61 -4.90
CA PHE A 29 6.10 -0.11 -5.85
C PHE A 29 7.39 -0.90 -5.71
N ASP A 30 7.99 -1.27 -6.83
CA ASP A 30 9.28 -1.94 -6.85
C ASP A 30 10.21 -1.36 -7.91
N ALA A 31 11.50 -1.61 -7.72
CA ALA A 31 12.54 -1.23 -8.67
C ALA A 31 13.68 -2.25 -8.64
N ILE A 32 14.29 -2.47 -9.79
CA ILE A 32 15.53 -3.24 -9.96
C ILE A 32 16.60 -2.27 -10.47
N PHE A 33 17.77 -2.28 -9.82
CA PHE A 33 18.89 -1.41 -10.16
C PHE A 33 19.99 -2.21 -10.88
N GLU A 34 20.81 -1.52 -11.67
CA GLU A 34 21.88 -2.12 -12.48
C GLU A 34 22.98 -2.80 -11.66
N ASN A 35 23.10 -2.46 -10.38
CA ASN A 35 24.07 -3.03 -9.44
C ASN A 35 23.54 -4.26 -8.67
N ASN A 36 22.50 -4.92 -9.20
CA ASN A 36 21.75 -6.04 -8.60
C ASN A 36 21.15 -5.74 -7.22
N TYR A 37 20.96 -4.46 -6.89
CA TYR A 37 20.02 -4.13 -5.84
C TYR A 37 18.61 -4.19 -6.38
N SER A 38 17.64 -4.53 -5.53
CA SER A 38 16.24 -4.26 -5.80
C SER A 38 15.58 -3.68 -4.55
N LEU A 39 14.46 -3.01 -4.76
CA LEU A 39 13.74 -2.27 -3.74
C LEU A 39 12.26 -2.60 -3.87
N HIS A 40 11.62 -2.79 -2.72
CA HIS A 40 10.16 -2.74 -2.58
C HIS A 40 9.83 -1.61 -1.61
N ILE A 41 8.94 -0.71 -2.01
CA ILE A 41 8.29 0.26 -1.15
C ILE A 41 6.80 0.04 -1.24
N GLY A 42 6.12 0.05 -0.11
CA GLY A 42 4.67 0.00 -0.14
C GLY A 42 4.02 0.46 1.15
N ILE A 43 2.72 0.66 1.07
CA ILE A 43 1.87 0.96 2.23
C ILE A 43 0.75 -0.06 2.23
N ARG A 44 0.66 -0.86 3.30
CA ARG A 44 -0.46 -1.76 3.54
C ARG A 44 -1.40 -1.13 4.54
N THR A 45 -2.69 -1.13 4.27
CA THR A 45 -3.68 -0.64 5.24
C THR A 45 -4.61 -1.76 5.67
N PHE A 46 -4.99 -1.74 6.93
CA PHE A 46 -6.13 -2.50 7.44
C PHE A 46 -7.04 -1.53 8.19
N SER A 47 -8.34 -1.57 7.91
CA SER A 47 -9.32 -0.74 8.61
C SER A 47 -10.62 -1.47 8.88
N ARG A 48 -11.29 -1.09 9.96
CA ARG A 48 -12.62 -1.56 10.36
C ARG A 48 -13.30 -0.47 11.21
N TRP A 49 -14.59 -0.21 10.92
CA TRP A 49 -15.43 0.71 11.72
C TRP A 49 -14.85 2.12 11.89
N GLY A 50 -14.17 2.64 10.87
CA GLY A 50 -13.57 3.98 10.91
C GLY A 50 -12.23 4.08 11.63
N PHE A 51 -11.68 2.97 12.13
CA PHE A 51 -10.33 2.90 12.68
C PHE A 51 -9.46 1.98 11.84
N GLY A 52 -8.16 2.22 11.80
CA GLY A 52 -7.24 1.38 11.07
C GLY A 52 -5.79 1.67 11.37
N PHE A 53 -4.94 0.99 10.63
CA PHE A 53 -3.51 1.26 10.62
C PHE A 53 -2.97 1.19 9.20
N ALA A 54 -2.02 2.08 8.92
CA ALA A 54 -1.18 2.04 7.74
C ALA A 54 0.19 1.48 8.14
N VAL A 55 0.74 0.60 7.32
CA VAL A 55 2.06 0.00 7.50
C VAL A 55 2.89 0.33 6.27
N PRO A 56 3.54 1.51 6.22
CA PRO A 56 4.61 1.75 5.28
C PRO A 56 5.72 0.72 5.50
N CYS A 57 6.30 0.27 4.39
CA CYS A 57 7.36 -0.71 4.34
C CYS A 57 8.36 -0.29 3.26
N MET A 58 9.64 -0.49 3.57
CA MET A 58 10.74 -0.40 2.63
C MET A 58 11.62 -1.63 2.83
N GLU A 59 11.86 -2.36 1.76
CA GLU A 59 12.70 -3.56 1.74
C GLU A 59 13.73 -3.41 0.63
N ILE A 60 15.02 -3.47 1.00
CA ILE A 60 16.13 -3.43 0.06
C ILE A 60 16.71 -4.83 -0.02
N TYR A 61 16.95 -5.27 -1.25
CA TYR A 61 17.54 -6.56 -1.55
C TYR A 61 18.83 -6.36 -2.33
N LYS A 62 19.75 -7.32 -2.19
CA LYS A 62 20.98 -7.43 -2.98
C LYS A 62 21.13 -8.87 -3.45
N ASP A 63 21.25 -9.05 -4.76
CA ASP A 63 21.37 -10.37 -5.39
C ASP A 63 20.22 -11.31 -4.95
N GLY A 64 19.00 -10.77 -4.86
CA GLY A 64 17.79 -11.48 -4.45
C GLY A 64 17.63 -11.72 -2.94
N LYS A 65 18.59 -11.29 -2.10
CA LYS A 65 18.53 -11.46 -0.64
C LYS A 65 18.15 -10.16 0.06
N LEU A 66 17.26 -10.22 1.04
CA LEU A 66 16.89 -9.06 1.86
C LEU A 66 18.11 -8.58 2.66
N VAL A 67 18.52 -7.33 2.47
CA VAL A 67 19.65 -6.71 3.18
C VAL A 67 19.21 -5.63 4.16
N SER A 68 18.06 -5.00 3.93
CA SER A 68 17.51 -4.03 4.86
C SER A 68 16.00 -4.02 4.79
N LYS A 69 15.37 -3.79 5.93
CA LYS A 69 13.93 -3.64 6.06
C LYS A 69 13.61 -2.56 7.07
N SER A 70 12.69 -1.67 6.71
CA SER A 70 12.09 -0.72 7.62
C SER A 70 10.58 -0.77 7.48
N SER A 71 9.88 -0.79 8.61
CA SER A 71 8.43 -0.71 8.64
C SER A 71 7.96 -0.13 9.95
N LYS A 72 6.83 0.58 9.93
CA LYS A 72 6.22 1.16 11.13
C LYS A 72 4.72 1.04 11.05
N ILE A 73 4.06 0.73 12.17
CA ILE A 73 2.61 0.75 12.27
C ILE A 73 2.19 2.17 12.62
N LEU A 74 1.33 2.76 11.79
CA LEU A 74 0.78 4.09 11.95
C LEU A 74 -0.74 3.98 12.14
N PRO A 75 -1.27 4.10 13.36
CA PRO A 75 -2.71 4.08 13.57
C PRO A 75 -3.35 5.33 12.95
N PHE A 76 -4.57 5.19 12.43
CA PHE A 76 -5.38 6.29 11.94
C PHE A 76 -6.85 6.09 12.31
N SER A 77 -7.59 7.19 12.37
CA SER A 77 -9.05 7.19 12.41
C SER A 77 -9.59 8.04 11.25
N SER A 78 -10.63 7.54 10.59
CA SER A 78 -11.40 8.34 9.65
C SER A 78 -12.35 9.21 10.47
N LEU A 79 -11.95 10.45 10.75
CA LEU A 79 -12.81 11.48 11.37
C LEU A 79 -13.85 12.07 10.39
N TYR A 80 -13.91 11.57 9.16
CA TYR A 80 -14.87 11.97 8.12
C TYR A 80 -15.84 10.84 7.79
#